data_AF-A0A2P4XJQ9-F1
#
_entry.id   AF-A0A2P4XJQ9-F1
#
_cell.length_a   1.000
_cell.length_b   1.000
_cell.length_c   1.000
_cell.angle_alpha   90.00
_cell.angle_beta   90.00
_cell.angle_gamma   90.00
#
_symmetry.space_group_name_H-M   'P 1'
#
loop_
_entity.id
_entity.type
_entity.pdbx_description
1 polymer ?
#
loop_
_entity_poly.entity_id
_entity_poly.type
_entity_poly.pdbx_seq_one_letter_code
_entity_poly.pdbx_strand_id
1 'polypeptide(L)'
;MPQGLSNAPATFNLLVTQLFRPLRTFAQTPLSTFAQTYFDDIFVHSRAEGGQTAMEVHLKHLRRVFEVMRANKLYAYIDKCVFAAEEIKVLGCFVSRVGVRADPGKVKAIAAWPTPRS
;
A
#
# COMPACT_ATOMS: atom_id res chain seq x y z
N MET A 1 -8.01 -3.50 -18.84
CA MET A 1 -7.57 -4.90 -18.97
C MET A 1 -8.74 -5.79 -18.58
N PRO A 2 -9.17 -6.75 -19.40
CA PRO A 2 -10.33 -7.58 -19.08
C PRO A 2 -10.03 -8.54 -17.92
N GLN A 3 -11.02 -8.79 -17.07
CA GLN A 3 -10.92 -9.78 -16.00
C GLN A 3 -10.83 -11.20 -16.58
N GLY A 4 -10.12 -12.09 -15.87
CA GLY A 4 -9.97 -13.51 -16.25
C GLY A 4 -8.74 -13.84 -17.08
N LEU A 5 -7.96 -12.86 -17.54
CA LEU A 5 -6.66 -13.12 -18.16
C LEU A 5 -5.62 -13.53 -17.11
N SER A 6 -4.95 -14.66 -17.29
CA SER A 6 -4.01 -15.22 -16.33
C SER A 6 -2.88 -14.26 -15.92
N ASN A 7 -2.41 -13.42 -16.84
CA ASN A 7 -1.33 -12.47 -16.60
C ASN A 7 -1.79 -11.07 -16.20
N ALA A 8 -3.11 -10.82 -16.12
CA ALA A 8 -3.61 -9.48 -15.85
C ALA A 8 -3.08 -8.88 -14.52
N PRO A 9 -3.09 -9.61 -13.39
CA PRO A 9 -2.53 -9.09 -12.14
C PRO A 9 -1.04 -8.77 -12.24
N ALA A 10 -0.26 -9.64 -12.90
CA ALA A 10 1.18 -9.45 -13.04
C ALA A 10 1.52 -8.22 -13.90
N THR A 11 0.82 -8.04 -15.03
CA THR A 11 1.01 -6.87 -15.89
C THR A 11 0.61 -5.58 -15.19
N PHE A 12 -0.50 -5.57 -14.45
CA PHE A 12 -0.92 -4.40 -13.68
C PHE A 12 0.07 -4.06 -12.57
N ASN A 13 0.53 -5.07 -11.82
CA ASN A 13 1.54 -4.88 -10.78
C ASN A 13 2.86 -4.31 -11.33
N LEU A 14 3.30 -4.77 -12.50
CA LEU A 14 4.48 -4.23 -13.17
C LEU A 14 4.30 -2.74 -13.51
N LEU A 15 3.15 -2.36 -14.08
CA LEU A 15 2.81 -0.98 -14.41
C LEU A 15 2.82 -0.09 -13.17
N VAL A 16 2.09 -0.46 -12.11
CA VAL A 16 2.02 0.31 -10.87
C VAL A 16 3.41 0.40 -10.22
N THR A 17 4.14 -0.71 -10.18
CA THR A 17 5.51 -0.76 -9.66
C THR A 17 6.45 0.18 -10.41
N GLN A 18 6.34 0.28 -11.73
CA GLN A 18 7.18 1.19 -12.52
C GLN A 18 6.81 2.66 -12.31
N LEU A 19 5.51 2.98 -12.31
CA LEU A 19 5.01 4.35 -12.14
C LEU A 19 5.35 4.94 -10.77
N PHE A 20 5.28 4.11 -9.73
CA PHE A 20 5.56 4.52 -8.34
C PHE A 20 7.03 4.33 -7.94
N ARG A 21 7.89 3.77 -8.82
CA ARG A 21 9.32 3.61 -8.56
C ARG A 21 10.00 4.94 -8.14
N PRO A 22 9.73 6.10 -8.75
CA PRO A 22 10.31 7.35 -8.27
C PRO A 22 9.93 7.62 -6.81
N LEU A 23 8.67 7.43 -6.41
CA LEU A 23 8.24 7.67 -5.03
C LEU A 23 8.79 6.65 -4.01
N ARG A 24 9.33 5.52 -4.49
CA ARG A 24 10.05 4.50 -3.70
C ARG A 24 11.57 4.69 -3.65
N THR A 25 12.15 5.47 -4.55
CA THR A 25 13.62 5.50 -4.72
C THR A 25 14.18 6.93 -4.67
N PHE A 26 13.31 7.94 -4.72
CA PHE A 26 13.69 9.34 -4.83
C PHE A 26 13.70 10.00 -3.45
N ALA A 27 14.73 9.69 -2.67
CA ALA A 27 15.59 10.77 -2.21
C ALA A 27 17.00 10.25 -1.97
N GLN A 28 17.94 11.17 -2.10
CA GLN A 28 19.34 11.05 -1.70
C GLN A 28 19.53 10.87 -0.18
N THR A 29 18.46 10.52 0.55
CA THR A 29 18.41 10.21 1.97
C THR A 29 17.63 8.90 2.18
N PRO A 30 18.09 7.97 3.03
CA PRO A 30 17.43 6.67 3.33
C PRO A 30 16.00 6.73 3.91
N LEU A 31 15.37 7.91 3.89
CA LEU A 31 14.22 8.30 4.71
C LEU A 31 12.98 8.72 3.91
N SER A 32 13.11 8.90 2.60
CA SER A 32 12.11 9.53 1.74
C SER A 32 11.29 8.55 0.90
N THR A 33 11.36 7.26 1.22
CA THR A 33 10.44 6.29 0.63
C THR A 33 9.12 6.40 1.38
N PHE A 34 8.03 6.72 0.67
CA PHE A 34 6.73 6.94 1.33
C PHE A 34 5.55 6.26 0.65
N ALA A 35 5.71 5.76 -0.58
CA ALA A 35 4.65 5.11 -1.33
C ALA A 35 5.09 3.71 -1.76
N GLN A 36 4.57 2.68 -1.10
CA GLN A 36 4.80 1.27 -1.46
C GLN A 36 3.59 0.73 -2.22
N THR A 37 3.80 -0.18 -3.16
CA THR A 37 2.72 -0.70 -4.01
C THR A 37 2.77 -2.22 -4.06
N TYR A 38 1.62 -2.86 -4.08
CA TYR A 38 1.49 -4.30 -4.28
C TYR A 38 0.20 -4.61 -5.04
N PHE A 39 0.31 -5.10 -6.28
CA PHE A 39 -0.82 -5.27 -7.19
C PHE A 39 -1.70 -4.02 -7.25
N ASP A 40 -2.93 -4.11 -6.73
CA ASP A 40 -3.95 -3.08 -6.77
C ASP A 40 -3.87 -2.10 -5.59
N ASP A 41 -3.05 -2.39 -4.58
CA ASP A 41 -2.95 -1.60 -3.37
C ASP A 41 -1.75 -0.64 -3.41
N ILE A 42 -1.99 0.60 -3.00
CA ILE A 42 -0.98 1.65 -2.80
C ILE A 42 -0.98 2.04 -1.32
N PHE A 43 0.14 1.80 -0.65
CA PHE A 43 0.34 2.11 0.77
C PHE A 43 1.17 3.38 0.89
N VAL A 44 0.65 4.36 1.62
CA VAL A 44 1.34 5.62 1.86
C VAL A 44 1.64 5.75 3.35
N HIS A 45 2.91 5.95 3.70
CA HIS A 45 3.34 6.17 5.07
C HIS A 45 4.16 7.47 5.17
N SER A 46 4.02 8.15 6.29
CA SER A 46 4.65 9.45 6.51
C SER A 46 5.13 9.58 7.95
N ARG A 47 6.19 10.35 8.13
CA ARG A 47 6.81 10.68 9.42
C ARG A 47 6.95 12.20 9.49
N ALA A 48 6.92 12.74 10.70
CA ALA A 48 7.25 14.15 10.92
C ALA A 48 8.69 14.43 10.47
N GLU A 49 8.91 15.55 9.78
CA GLU A 49 10.22 15.96 9.27
C GLU A 49 10.25 17.49 9.11
N GLY A 50 11.43 18.10 9.29
CA GLY A 50 11.64 19.52 8.98
C GLY A 50 10.72 20.50 9.74
N GLY A 51 10.36 20.17 10.99
CA GLY A 51 9.45 20.99 11.80
C GLY A 51 7.96 20.85 11.45
N GLN A 52 7.60 19.97 10.51
CA GLN A 52 6.21 19.70 10.11
C GLN A 52 5.66 18.49 10.85
N THR A 53 4.36 18.52 11.13
CA THR A 53 3.63 17.39 11.70
C THR A 53 3.57 16.23 10.69
N ALA A 54 3.40 15.00 11.20
CA ALA A 54 3.27 13.82 10.34
C ALA A 54 2.09 13.94 9.35
N MET A 55 1.00 14.60 9.76
CA MET A 55 -0.18 14.83 8.93
C MET A 55 0.13 15.80 7.77
N GLU A 56 0.82 16.90 8.02
CA GLU A 56 1.19 17.86 6.97
C GLU A 56 2.09 17.22 5.91
N VAL A 57 3.06 16.40 6.35
CA VAL A 57 3.89 15.61 5.44
C VAL A 57 3.04 14.58 4.68
N HIS A 58 2.09 13.93 5.35
CA HIS A 58 1.19 12.95 4.73
C HIS A 58 0.32 13.53 3.62
N LEU A 59 -0.23 14.73 3.82
CA LEU A 59 -1.01 15.43 2.78
C LEU A 59 -0.16 15.72 1.53
N LYS A 60 1.12 16.08 1.69
CA LYS A 60 2.04 16.29 0.57
C LYS A 60 2.34 14.98 -0.18
N HIS A 61 2.56 13.89 0.56
CA HIS A 61 2.77 12.56 -0.01
C HIS A 61 1.54 12.07 -0.79
N LEU A 62 0.34 12.21 -0.23
CA LEU A 62 -0.92 11.87 -0.90
C LEU A 62 -1.12 12.69 -2.17
N ARG A 63 -0.86 14.00 -2.12
CA ARG A 63 -0.92 14.86 -3.31
C ARG A 63 -0.02 14.33 -4.42
N ARG A 64 1.22 13.95 -4.09
CA ARG A 64 2.16 13.42 -5.08
C ARG A 64 1.71 12.07 -5.66
N VAL A 65 1.16 11.20 -4.83
CA VAL A 65 0.57 9.92 -5.29
C VAL A 65 -0.60 10.19 -6.24
N PHE A 66 -1.52 11.09 -5.88
CA PHE A 66 -2.68 11.40 -6.72
C PHE A 66 -2.31 12.10 -8.03
N GLU A 67 -1.24 12.90 -8.06
CA GLU A 67 -0.69 13.45 -9.30
C GLU A 67 -0.23 12.34 -10.25
N VAL A 68 0.52 11.35 -9.74
CA VAL A 68 0.96 10.19 -10.54
C VAL A 68 -0.25 9.39 -11.02
N MET A 69 -1.24 9.14 -10.16
CA MET A 69 -2.46 8.42 -10.55
C MET A 69 -3.23 9.16 -11.65
N ARG A 70 -3.44 10.47 -11.49
CA ARG A 70 -4.16 11.30 -12.44
C ARG A 70 -3.46 11.36 -13.80
N ALA A 71 -2.14 11.54 -13.82
CA ALA A 71 -1.36 11.58 -15.05
C ALA A 71 -1.43 10.26 -15.84
N ASN A 72 -1.57 9.13 -15.14
CA ASN A 72 -1.60 7.79 -15.73
C ASN A 72 -3.01 7.19 -15.82
N LYS A 73 -4.07 7.98 -15.55
CA LYS A 73 -5.47 7.54 -15.57
C LYS A 73 -5.73 6.30 -14.69
N LEU A 74 -5.09 6.26 -13.52
CA LEU A 74 -5.36 5.27 -12.48
C LEU A 74 -6.45 5.80 -11.55
N TYR A 75 -7.45 4.97 -11.27
CA TYR A 75 -8.60 5.34 -10.45
C TYR A 75 -8.66 4.48 -9.20
N ALA A 76 -8.79 5.13 -8.04
CA ALA A 76 -9.02 4.46 -6.77
C ALA A 76 -10.51 4.19 -6.58
N TYR A 77 -10.83 3.05 -5.98
CA TYR A 77 -12.19 2.76 -5.53
C TYR A 77 -12.37 3.26 -4.09
N ILE A 78 -13.01 4.42 -3.94
CA ILE A 78 -13.07 5.20 -2.69
C ILE A 78 -13.59 4.37 -1.52
N ASP A 79 -14.61 3.52 -1.73
CA ASP A 79 -15.21 2.70 -0.66
C ASP A 79 -14.25 1.67 -0.06
N LYS A 80 -13.16 1.32 -0.75
CA LYS A 80 -12.09 0.44 -0.24
C LYS A 80 -10.87 1.21 0.25
N CYS A 81 -10.82 2.53 0.09
CA CYS A 81 -9.68 3.32 0.53
C CYS A 81 -9.79 3.65 2.02
N VAL A 82 -8.67 3.52 2.72
CA VAL A 82 -8.51 3.96 4.11
C VAL A 82 -7.47 5.06 4.15
N PHE A 83 -7.83 6.23 4.68
CA PHE A 83 -6.95 7.39 4.75
C PHE A 83 -6.63 7.78 6.19
N ALA A 84 -5.40 8.20 6.43
CA ALA A 84 -4.94 8.77 7.71
C ALA A 84 -5.31 7.94 8.97
N ALA A 85 -5.30 6.61 8.85
CA ALA A 85 -5.51 5.71 9.97
C ALA A 85 -4.18 5.39 10.69
N GLU A 86 -4.23 5.20 12.00
CA GLU A 86 -3.07 4.81 12.80
C GLU A 86 -2.62 3.36 12.58
N GLU A 87 -3.57 2.50 12.20
CA GLU A 87 -3.37 1.10 11.83
C GLU A 87 -4.15 0.81 10.55
N ILE A 88 -3.49 0.17 9.59
CA ILE A 88 -4.10 -0.24 8.31
C ILE A 88 -3.88 -1.73 8.06
N LYS A 89 -4.85 -2.36 7.40
CA LYS A 89 -4.72 -3.75 6.95
C LYS A 89 -4.01 -3.81 5.61
N VAL A 90 -2.85 -4.45 5.57
CA VAL A 90 -1.96 -4.58 4.42
C VAL A 90 -1.61 -6.05 4.22
N LEU A 91 -2.00 -6.64 3.09
CA LEU A 91 -1.72 -8.04 2.73
C LEU A 91 -2.18 -9.09 3.76
N GLY A 92 -3.14 -8.71 4.61
CA GLY A 92 -3.62 -9.54 5.72
C GLY A 92 -2.72 -9.54 6.96
N CYS A 93 -1.89 -8.53 7.10
CA CYS A 93 -1.32 -8.08 8.35
C CYS A 93 -1.91 -6.70 8.70
N PHE A 94 -1.91 -6.36 9.97
CA PHE A 94 -2.14 -5.01 10.45
C PHE A 94 -0.79 -4.30 10.60
N VAL A 95 -0.66 -3.13 9.98
CA VAL A 95 0.55 -2.30 10.02
C VAL A 95 0.20 -1.03 10.78
N SER A 96 0.92 -0.77 11.86
CA SER A 96 0.78 0.45 12.67
C SER A 96 2.14 1.07 12.94
N ARG A 97 2.15 2.21 13.65
CA ARG A 97 3.38 2.83 14.15
C ARG A 97 4.23 1.92 15.04
N VAL A 98 3.60 0.95 15.73
CA VAL A 98 4.26 0.05 16.69
C VAL A 98 4.93 -1.13 15.97
N GLY A 99 4.46 -1.49 14.77
CA GLY A 99 5.02 -2.56 13.97
C GLY A 99 3.97 -3.29 13.14
N VAL A 100 4.29 -4.53 12.76
CA VAL A 100 3.43 -5.38 11.92
C VAL A 100 2.89 -6.54 12.77
N ARG A 101 1.57 -6.74 12.73
CA ARG A 101 0.86 -7.81 13.44
C ARG A 101 0.07 -8.67 12.44
N ALA A 102 0.06 -9.99 12.63
CA ALA A 102 -0.76 -10.87 11.79
C ALA A 102 -2.26 -10.63 12.03
N ASP A 103 -3.09 -10.78 10.99
CA ASP A 103 -4.54 -10.73 11.13
C ASP A 103 -5.04 -11.89 12.02
N PRO A 104 -5.68 -11.61 13.18
CA PRO A 104 -6.17 -12.66 14.07
C PRO A 104 -7.15 -13.63 13.40
N GLY A 105 -7.91 -13.16 12.41
CA GLY A 105 -8.82 -14.00 11.64
C GLY A 105 -8.07 -15.00 10.77
N LYS A 106 -6.97 -14.59 10.13
CA LYS A 106 -6.10 -15.51 9.37
C LYS A 106 -5.41 -16.51 10.29
N VAL A 107 -4.93 -16.06 11.46
CA VAL A 107 -4.31 -16.94 12.47
C VAL A 107 -5.32 -17.97 12.95
N LYS A 108 -6.55 -17.56 13.26
CA LYS A 108 -7.63 -18.47 13.68
C LYS A 108 -7.99 -19.48 12.59
N ALA A 109 -8.04 -19.05 11.33
CA ALA A 109 -8.34 -19.95 10.21
C ALA A 109 -7.27 -21.05 10.04
N ILE A 110 -5.99 -20.71 10.21
CA ILE A 110 -4.90 -21.70 10.18
C ILE A 110 -4.95 -22.61 11.41
N ALA A 111 -5.18 -22.06 12.60
CA ALA A 111 -5.26 -22.85 13.83
C ALA A 111 -6.44 -23.83 13.85
N ALA A 112 -7.55 -23.48 13.18
CA ALA A 112 -8.73 -24.33 13.02
C ALA A 112 -8.66 -25.26 11.80
N TRP A 113 -7.56 -25.26 11.05
CA TRP A 113 -7.46 -26.03 9.81
C TRP A 113 -7.44 -27.54 10.12
N PRO A 114 -8.36 -28.35 9.55
CA PRO A 114 -8.40 -29.78 9.81
C PRO A 114 -7.20 -30.49 9.18
N THR A 115 -6.67 -31.52 9.83
CA THR A 115 -5.59 -32.33 9.26
C THR A 115 -6.04 -32.90 7.91
N PRO A 116 -5.29 -32.66 6.81
CA PRO A 116 -5.64 -33.18 5.50
C PRO A 116 -5.77 -34.71 5.55
N ARG A 117 -6.82 -35.25 4.92
CA ARG A 117 -7.01 -36.69 4.72
C ARG A 117 -6.84 -36.99 3.24
N SER A 118 -6.15 -38.08 2.93
CA SER A 118 -5.90 -38.58 1.57
C SER A 118 -7.19 -39.01 0.88
#